data_AF-A0A957TM08-F1
#
_entry.id   AF-A0A957TM08-F1
#
_cell.length_a   1.000
_cell.length_b   1.000
_cell.length_c   1.000
_cell.angle_alpha   90.00
_cell.angle_beta   90.00
_cell.angle_gamma   90.00
#
_symmetry.space_group_name_H-M   'P 1'
#
loop_
_entity.id
_entity.type
_entity.pdbx_description
1 polymer ?
#
loop_
_entity_poly.entity_id
_entity_poly.type
_entity_poly.pdbx_seq_one_letter_code
_entity_poly.pdbx_strand_id
1 'polypeptide(L)'
;MVSDLVLQTKLHPPTLAATTVVRPRLLRRLQQGTKTRLTLIAAPAGFGKTTLVATYLAQLGTASSKPGGQEAQPRLGWIALDRSDNDFAR
;
A
#
# COMPACT_ATOMS: atom_id res chain seq x y z
N MET A 1 13.39 -29.00 -0.84
CA MET A 1 13.13 -27.64 -1.33
C MET A 1 11.67 -27.33 -1.02
N VAL A 2 11.37 -26.92 0.22
CA VAL A 2 10.01 -26.53 0.58
C VAL A 2 9.90 -25.07 0.19
N SER A 3 9.18 -24.77 -0.89
CA SER A 3 8.80 -23.39 -1.18
C SER A 3 7.85 -22.96 -0.08
N ASP A 4 8.32 -22.10 0.81
CA ASP A 4 7.49 -21.54 1.87
C ASP A 4 6.27 -20.86 1.23
N LEU A 5 5.09 -21.38 1.55
CA LEU A 5 3.84 -20.95 0.92
C LEU A 5 3.49 -19.56 1.44
N VAL A 6 3.76 -18.52 0.64
CA VAL A 6 3.34 -17.15 0.97
C VAL A 6 1.82 -17.06 0.91
N LEU A 7 1.20 -16.63 2.00
CA LEU A 7 -0.23 -16.40 2.05
C LEU A 7 -0.63 -15.29 1.07
N GLN A 8 -1.58 -15.58 0.18
CA GLN A 8 -2.10 -14.61 -0.79
C GLN A 8 -2.59 -13.31 -0.14
N THR A 9 -3.17 -13.38 1.06
CA THR A 9 -3.62 -12.21 1.82
C THR A 9 -2.50 -11.26 2.22
N LYS A 10 -1.25 -11.73 2.30
CA LYS A 10 -0.08 -10.88 2.56
C LYS A 10 0.37 -10.10 1.32
N LEU A 11 -0.04 -10.52 0.12
CA LEU A 11 0.39 -9.95 -1.16
C LEU A 11 -0.59 -8.91 -1.72
N HIS A 12 -1.72 -8.70 -1.06
CA HIS A 12 -2.75 -7.76 -1.50
C HIS A 12 -3.06 -6.71 -0.44
N PRO A 13 -3.25 -5.44 -0.84
CA PRO A 13 -3.74 -4.42 0.08
C PRO A 13 -5.14 -4.81 0.58
N PRO A 14 -5.48 -4.49 1.84
CA PRO A 14 -6.81 -4.74 2.35
C PRO A 14 -7.85 -3.90 1.59
N THR A 15 -9.04 -4.47 1.39
CA THR A 15 -10.17 -3.77 0.79
C THR A 15 -10.55 -2.55 1.64
N LEU A 16 -10.68 -1.40 0.99
CA LEU A 16 -11.15 -0.18 1.65
C LEU A 16 -12.63 -0.31 2.00
N ALA A 17 -13.01 0.12 3.21
CA ALA A 17 -14.42 0.21 3.59
C ALA A 17 -15.14 1.28 2.76
N ALA A 18 -16.41 1.06 2.44
CA ALA A 18 -17.23 2.00 1.67
C ALA A 18 -17.33 3.40 2.33
N THR A 19 -17.23 3.45 3.67
CA THR A 19 -17.32 4.69 4.47
C THR A 19 -15.97 5.29 4.83
N THR A 20 -14.91 5.01 4.06
CA THR A 20 -13.56 5.56 4.35
C THR A 20 -13.54 7.08 4.22
N VAL A 21 -13.23 7.78 5.32
CA VAL A 21 -13.06 9.24 5.31
C VAL A 21 -11.78 9.61 4.56
N VAL A 22 -11.94 10.37 3.48
CA VAL A 22 -10.82 10.87 2.69
C VAL A 22 -10.01 11.89 3.51
N ARG A 23 -8.68 11.75 3.50
CA ARG A 23 -7.75 12.65 4.22
C ARG A 23 -6.78 13.34 3.25
N PRO A 24 -7.22 14.37 2.49
CA PRO A 24 -6.42 14.96 1.40
C PRO A 24 -5.05 15.50 1.84
N ARG A 25 -4.98 16.06 3.05
CA ARG A 25 -3.72 16.57 3.62
C ARG A 25 -2.67 15.46 3.80
N LEU A 26 -3.08 14.28 4.29
CA LEU A 26 -2.19 13.15 4.48
C LEU A 26 -1.81 12.49 3.15
N LEU A 27 -2.77 12.39 2.21
CA LEU A 27 -2.51 11.87 0.87
C LEU A 27 -1.47 12.71 0.13
N ARG A 28 -1.57 14.04 0.20
CA ARG A 28 -0.57 14.94 -0.38
C ARG A 28 0.80 14.77 0.27
N ARG A 29 0.86 14.61 1.59
CA ARG A 29 2.12 14.36 2.31
C ARG A 29 2.74 13.03 1.89
N LEU A 30 1.93 11.98 1.73
CA LEU A 30 2.38 10.68 1.24
C LEU A 30 2.90 10.77 -0.21
N GLN A 31 2.21 11.48 -1.09
CA GLN A 31 2.66 11.72 -2.47
C GLN A 31 3.99 12.47 -2.55
N GLN A 32 4.30 13.37 -1.62
CA GLN A 32 5.63 13.96 -1.57
C GLN A 32 6.68 12.96 -1.06
N GLY A 33 6.30 12.09 -0.11
CA GLY A 33 7.17 11.02 0.39
C GLY A 33 7.54 9.98 -0.67
N THR A 34 6.66 9.66 -1.61
CA THR A 34 6.97 8.69 -2.68
C THR A 34 8.06 9.15 -3.65
N LYS A 35 8.51 10.41 -3.57
CA LYS A 35 9.66 10.93 -4.31
C LYS A 35 11.00 10.48 -3.73
N THR A 36 11.02 9.86 -2.54
CA THR A 36 12.22 9.30 -1.93
C THR A 36 12.27 7.78 -2.11
N ARG A 37 13.46 7.18 -1.93
CA ARG A 37 13.63 5.72 -2.02
C ARG A 37 12.86 4.94 -0.95
N LEU A 38 12.61 5.56 0.20
CA LEU A 38 11.92 4.95 1.34
C LEU A 38 11.13 6.01 2.11
N THR A 39 9.87 5.72 2.38
CA THR A 39 9.00 6.52 3.24
C THR A 39 8.44 5.65 4.37
N LEU A 40 8.66 6.06 5.61
CA LEU A 40 8.10 5.41 6.80
C LEU A 40 6.85 6.15 7.28
N ILE A 41 5.76 5.42 7.48
CA ILE A 41 4.53 5.95 8.06
C ILE A 41 4.40 5.39 9.48
N ALA A 42 4.64 6.24 10.49
CA ALA A 42 4.54 5.89 11.90
C ALA A 42 3.32 6.57 12.55
N ALA A 43 2.52 5.78 13.28
CA ALA A 43 1.39 6.22 14.10
C ALA A 43 0.96 5.06 15.03
N PRO A 44 0.24 5.32 16.13
CA PRO A 44 -0.27 4.25 17.01
C PRO A 44 -1.23 3.28 16.30
N ALA A 45 -1.56 2.18 16.97
CA ALA A 45 -2.56 1.23 16.48
C ALA A 45 -3.92 1.94 16.28
N GLY A 46 -4.67 1.55 15.23
CA GLY A 46 -5.97 2.15 14.92
C GLY A 46 -5.96 3.51 14.22
N PHE A 47 -4.81 4.19 14.07
CA PHE A 47 -4.74 5.52 13.42
C PHE A 47 -4.93 5.53 11.89
N GLY A 48 -5.23 4.38 11.27
CA GLY A 48 -5.53 4.31 9.84
C GLY A 48 -4.31 4.36 8.90
N LYS A 49 -3.12 3.94 9.37
CA LYS A 49 -1.90 3.87 8.53
C LYS A 49 -2.12 3.06 7.25
N THR A 50 -2.62 1.83 7.42
CA THR A 50 -2.91 0.90 6.32
C THR A 50 -3.99 1.46 5.39
N THR A 51 -5.03 2.08 5.96
CA THR A 51 -6.11 2.74 5.20
C THR A 51 -5.58 3.91 4.36
N LEU A 52 -4.66 4.71 4.89
CA LEU A 52 -4.05 5.82 4.15
C LEU A 52 -3.29 5.31 2.92
N VAL A 53 -2.46 4.27 3.08
CA VAL A 53 -1.70 3.68 1.96
C VAL A 53 -2.64 3.04 0.94
N ALA A 54 -3.60 2.22 1.38
CA ALA A 54 -4.57 1.59 0.48
C ALA A 54 -5.39 2.63 -0.30
N THR A 55 -5.79 3.73 0.34
CA THR A 55 -6.49 4.85 -0.32
C THR A 55 -5.61 5.51 -1.38
N TYR A 56 -4.33 5.71 -1.09
CA TYR A 56 -3.38 6.27 -2.05
C TYR A 56 -3.16 5.35 -3.26
N LEU A 57 -3.00 4.04 -3.03
CA LEU A 57 -2.85 3.04 -4.10
C LEU A 57 -4.10 2.99 -5.01
N ALA A 58 -5.30 3.05 -4.42
CA ALA A 58 -6.54 3.11 -5.18
C ALA A 58 -6.60 4.35 -6.11
N GLN A 59 -6.10 5.51 -5.66
CA GLN A 59 -6.04 6.73 -6.47
C GLN A 59 -5.04 6.64 -7.63
N LEU A 60 -3.94 5.90 -7.46
CA LEU A 60 -2.99 5.65 -8.55
C LEU A 60 -3.58 4.75 -9.63
N GLY A 61 -4.35 3.72 -9.22
CA GLY A 61 -5.03 2.82 -10.13
C GLY A 61 -6.12 3.51 -10.97
N THR A 62 -6.84 4.48 -10.40
CA THR A 62 -7.87 5.24 -11.14
C THR A 62 -7.29 6.32 -12.05
N ALA A 63 -6.17 6.93 -11.68
CA ALA A 63 -5.50 7.97 -12.48
C ALA A 63 -4.93 7.43 -13.79
N SER A 64 -4.47 6.17 -13.78
CA SER A 64 -3.86 5.50 -14.93
C SER A 64 -4.88 5.06 -16.01
N SER A 65 -6.18 5.27 -15.77
CA SER A 65 -7.27 4.89 -16.67
C SER A 65 -7.78 6.06 -17.54
N LYS A 66 -7.12 7.22 -17.53
CA LYS A 66 -7.52 8.36 -18.38
C LYS A 66 -7.36 8.00 -19.87
N PRO A 67 -8.42 8.10 -20.70
CA PRO A 67 -8.30 7.88 -22.13
C PRO A 67 -7.49 9.03 -22.75
N GLY A 68 -6.36 8.71 -23.39
CA GLY A 68 -5.56 9.65 -24.18
C GLY A 68 -4.16 9.98 -23.64
N GLY A 69 -3.77 9.49 -22.47
CA GLY A 69 -2.40 9.64 -21.95
C GLY A 69 -1.70 8.30 -21.83
N GLN A 70 -0.59 8.11 -22.56
CA GLN A 70 0.35 6.99 -22.32
C GLN A 70 1.14 7.26 -21.04
N GLU A 71 0.48 7.32 -19.88
CA GLU A 71 1.19 7.23 -18.61
C GLU A 71 1.34 5.75 -18.25
N ALA A 72 2.59 5.30 -18.12
CA ALA A 72 2.89 3.95 -17.70
C ALA A 72 2.26 3.70 -16.31
N GLN A 73 1.46 2.64 -16.19
CA GLN A 73 0.90 2.25 -14.91
C GLN A 73 2.03 2.04 -13.89
N PRO A 74 1.93 2.63 -12.69
CA PRO A 74 2.93 2.40 -11.66
C PRO A 74 2.96 0.91 -11.31
N ARG A 75 4.17 0.33 -11.25
CA ARG A 75 4.36 -1.03 -10.74
C ARG A 75 4.20 -0.98 -9.22
N LEU A 76 3.10 -1.52 -8.72
CA LEU A 76 2.75 -1.52 -7.31
C LEU A 76 2.80 -2.95 -6.77
N GLY A 77 3.39 -3.11 -5.59
CA GLY A 77 3.42 -4.36 -4.84
C GLY A 77 3.02 -4.12 -3.39
N TRP A 78 2.35 -5.10 -2.79
CA TRP A 78 1.99 -5.08 -1.37
C TRP A 78 2.62 -6.28 -0.68
N ILE A 79 3.18 -6.05 0.50
CA ILE A 79 3.64 -7.11 1.38
C ILE A 79 3.27 -6.74 2.82
N ALA A 80 2.48 -7.60 3.46
CA ALA A 80 2.24 -7.53 4.89
C ALA A 80 3.28 -8.37 5.61
N LEU A 81 4.05 -7.73 6.49
CA LEU A 81 5.05 -8.38 7.32
C LEU A 81 4.52 -8.55 8.74
N ASP A 82 4.68 -9.74 9.30
CA ASP A 82 4.48 -10.03 10.72
C ASP A 82 5.78 -10.51 11.37
N ARG A 83 5.72 -10.82 12.67
CA ARG A 83 6.91 -11.25 13.43
C ARG A 83 7.45 -12.61 12.98
N SER A 84 6.59 -13.48 12.46
CA SER A 84 6.99 -14.82 12.01
C SER A 84 7.70 -14.80 10.66
N ASP A 85 7.54 -13.73 9.86
CA ASP A 85 8.23 -13.59 8.58
C ASP A 85 9.75 -13.38 8.70
N ASN A 86 10.26 -13.15 9.92
CA ASN A 86 11.69 -13.01 10.21
C ASN A 86 12.28 -14.25 10.89
N ASP A 87 11.60 -15.40 10.81
CA ASP A 87 12.09 -16.66 11.36
C ASP A 87 12.85 -17.46 10.29
N PHE A 88 14.18 -17.43 10.38
CA PHE A 88 15.07 -18.20 9.49
C PHE A 88 15.12 -19.70 9.83
N ALA A 89 14.49 -20.14 10.93
CA ALA A 89 14.44 -21.55 11.30
C ALA A 89 13.31 -22.32 10.60
N ARG A 90 12.54 -21.65 9.74
CA ARG A 90 11.61 -22.26 8.77
C ARG A 90 12.26 -22.43 7.41
#